data_AF-A0A972RD08-F1
#
_entry.id   AF-A0A972RD08-F1
#
_cell.length_a   1.000
_cell.length_b   1.000
_cell.length_c   1.000
_cell.angle_alpha   90.00
_cell.angle_beta   90.00
_cell.angle_gamma   90.00
#
_symmetry.space_group_name_H-M   'P 1'
#
loop_
_entity.id
_entity.type
_entity.pdbx_description
1 polymer ?
#
loop_
_entity_poly.entity_id
_entity_poly.type
_entity_poly.pdbx_seq_one_letter_code
_entity_poly.pdbx_strand_id
1 'polypeptide(L)'
;MGCLLGIAVRERKRAPMHELERAQVTMASGVAGDFRGRPGQRQVTVLAREEWQAACTEVGEALPWLARRANLYIEGVALHESVGSVLHIG
;
A
#
# COMPACT_ATOMS: atom_id res chain seq x y z
N MET A 1 -4.54 5.60 -16.63
CA MET A 1 -5.44 6.04 -15.55
C MET A 1 -5.52 4.91 -14.55
N GLY A 2 -5.27 5.18 -13.27
CA GLY A 2 -5.21 4.15 -12.24
C GLY A 2 -6.45 4.10 -11.37
N CYS A 3 -6.57 3.04 -10.58
CA CYS A 3 -7.64 2.87 -9.59
C CYS A 3 -7.05 2.48 -8.23
N LEU A 4 -7.62 3.03 -7.15
CA LEU A 4 -7.34 2.59 -5.78
C LEU A 4 -8.27 1.42 -5.45
N LEU A 5 -7.71 0.23 -5.33
CA LEU A 5 -8.43 -1.01 -5.08
C LEU A 5 -8.61 -1.33 -3.60
N GLY A 6 -7.74 -0.83 -2.73
CA GLY A 6 -7.80 -1.14 -1.31
C GLY A 6 -6.95 -0.22 -0.44
N ILE A 7 -7.41 -0.05 0.80
CA ILE A 7 -6.70 0.68 1.85
C ILE A 7 -6.55 -0.26 3.03
N ALA A 8 -5.37 -0.33 3.63
CA ALA A 8 -5.15 -1.13 4.83
C ALA A 8 -4.15 -0.51 5.80
N VAL A 9 -4.31 -0.84 7.08
CA VAL A 9 -3.43 -0.43 8.16
C VAL A 9 -3.13 -1.58 9.09
N ARG A 10 -2.18 -1.37 9.99
CA ARG A 10 -1.93 -2.28 11.12
C ARG A 10 -1.64 -1.49 12.38
N GLU A 11 -2.19 -1.94 13.50
CA GLU A 11 -2.06 -1.25 14.79
C GLU A 11 -0.65 -1.38 15.44
N ARG A 12 0.07 -2.48 15.19
CA ARG A 12 1.39 -2.72 15.82
C ARG A 12 2.37 -3.48 14.94
N LYS A 13 3.63 -3.60 15.39
CA LYS A 13 4.67 -4.40 14.73
C LYS A 13 4.17 -5.85 14.54
N ARG A 14 4.26 -6.35 13.31
CA ARG A 14 3.85 -7.71 12.91
C ARG A 14 2.37 -8.06 13.07
N ALA A 15 1.51 -7.14 13.52
CA ALA A 15 0.06 -7.36 13.52
C ALA A 15 -0.48 -7.67 12.11
N PRO A 16 -1.63 -8.36 12.02
CA PRO A 16 -2.41 -8.48 10.78
C PRO A 16 -2.69 -7.11 10.15
N MET A 17 -2.91 -7.10 8.85
CA MET A 17 -3.43 -5.93 8.16
C MET A 17 -4.95 -5.92 8.25
N HIS A 18 -5.54 -4.74 8.40
CA HIS A 18 -6.97 -4.52 8.43
C HIS A 18 -7.35 -3.60 7.26
N GLU A 19 -8.27 -4.07 6.42
CA GLU A 19 -8.82 -3.25 5.33
C GLU A 19 -9.74 -2.15 5.87
N LEU A 20 -9.73 -1.02 5.17
CA LEU A 20 -10.53 0.16 5.45
C LEU A 20 -11.23 0.60 4.16
N GLU A 21 -12.45 1.13 4.29
CA GLU A 21 -13.15 1.77 3.17
C GLU A 21 -12.58 3.16 2.85
N ARG A 22 -12.05 3.84 3.86
CA ARG A 22 -11.52 5.20 3.77
C ARG A 22 -10.43 5.42 4.83
N ALA A 23 -9.47 6.30 4.54
CA ALA A 23 -8.48 6.73 5.51
C ALA A 23 -8.08 8.19 5.29
N GLN A 24 -7.75 8.88 6.39
CA GLN A 24 -7.13 10.20 6.32
C GLN A 24 -5.61 10.03 6.18
N VAL A 25 -5.01 10.78 5.26
CA VAL A 25 -3.56 10.82 5.07
C VAL A 25 -3.04 12.20 5.43
N THR A 26 -2.06 12.28 6.33
CA THR A 26 -1.45 13.55 6.74
C THR A 26 0.07 13.45 6.79
N MET A 27 0.75 14.60 6.72
CA MET A 27 2.21 14.65 6.90
C MET A 27 2.65 14.20 8.29
N ALA A 28 1.81 14.39 9.33
CA ALA A 28 2.13 13.98 10.69
C ALA A 28 1.99 12.48 10.89
N SER A 29 0.94 11.87 10.31
CA SER A 29 0.53 10.51 10.63
C SER A 29 0.65 9.52 9.47
N GLY A 30 1.11 9.91 8.28
CA GLY A 30 0.96 9.05 7.10
C GLY A 30 -0.50 8.62 6.95
N VAL A 31 -0.75 7.33 6.71
CA VAL A 31 -2.11 6.74 6.77
C VAL A 31 -2.54 6.62 8.24
N ALA A 32 -3.59 7.35 8.62
CA ALA A 32 -4.10 7.36 9.99
C ALA A 32 -4.43 5.93 10.49
N GLY A 33 -3.97 5.61 11.70
CA GLY A 33 -4.13 4.28 12.30
C GLY A 33 -3.05 3.26 11.93
N ASP A 34 -2.15 3.54 10.98
CA ASP A 34 -1.02 2.66 10.71
C ASP A 34 0.10 2.83 11.75
N PHE A 35 0.68 1.71 12.19
CA PHE A 35 1.80 1.66 13.13
C PHE A 35 3.05 2.44 12.65
N ARG A 36 3.24 2.56 11.33
CA ARG A 36 4.32 3.38 10.74
C ARG A 36 3.86 4.78 10.34
N GLY A 37 2.64 5.16 10.72
CA GLY A 37 2.08 6.48 10.55
C GLY A 37 2.73 7.54 11.43
N ARG A 38 4.03 7.76 11.25
CA ARG A 38 4.85 8.75 11.96
C ARG A 38 5.90 9.33 11.02
N PRO A 39 6.37 10.58 11.22
CA PRO A 39 7.27 11.24 10.28
C PRO A 39 8.49 10.40 9.91
N GLY A 40 8.79 10.32 8.61
CA GLY A 40 9.93 9.58 8.07
C GLY A 40 9.72 9.11 6.63
N GLN A 41 10.74 8.45 6.06
CA GLN A 41 10.78 8.10 4.64
C GLN A 41 9.75 7.03 4.20
N ARG A 42 9.00 6.42 5.13
CA ARG A 42 8.13 5.25 4.86
C ARG A 42 6.77 5.37 5.55
N GLN A 43 6.17 6.55 5.48
CA GLN A 43 4.85 6.84 6.07
C GLN A 43 3.68 6.22 5.32
N VAL A 44 3.84 5.99 4.01
CA VAL A 44 2.84 5.38 3.15
C VAL A 44 3.54 4.31 2.33
N THR A 45 2.88 3.18 2.11
CA THR A 45 3.38 2.11 1.25
C THR A 45 2.33 1.77 0.21
N VAL A 46 2.77 1.63 -1.04
CA VAL A 46 1.92 1.37 -2.20
C VAL A 46 2.32 0.04 -2.81
N LEU A 47 1.32 -0.72 -3.26
CA LEU A 47 1.49 -1.96 -3.99
C LEU A 47 0.61 -1.91 -5.23
N ALA A 48 1.21 -2.13 -6.39
CA ALA A 48 0.46 -2.27 -7.63
C ALA A 48 0.05 -3.75 -7.83
N ARG A 49 -1.17 -3.95 -8.31
CA ARG A 49 -1.80 -5.26 -8.53
C ARG A 49 -1.01 -6.10 -9.51
N GLU A 50 -0.54 -5.47 -10.58
CA GLU A 50 0.20 -6.10 -11.67
C GLU A 50 1.50 -6.73 -11.16
N GLU A 51 2.31 -5.96 -10.43
CA GLU A 51 3.56 -6.46 -9.84
C GLU A 51 3.32 -7.47 -8.71
N TRP A 52 2.24 -7.33 -7.93
CA TRP A 52 1.89 -8.32 -6.91
C TRP A 52 1.47 -9.65 -7.53
N GLN A 53 0.62 -9.61 -8.56
CA GLN A 53 0.20 -10.80 -9.29
C GLN A 53 1.40 -11.47 -9.96
N ALA A 54 2.29 -10.71 -10.59
CA ALA A 54 3.52 -11.25 -11.17
C ALA A 54 4.40 -11.95 -10.12
N ALA A 55 4.60 -11.34 -8.95
CA ALA A 55 5.37 -11.95 -7.86
C ALA A 55 4.70 -13.24 -7.33
N CYS A 56 3.37 -13.24 -7.16
CA CYS A 56 2.60 -14.43 -6.80
C CYS A 56 2.74 -15.55 -7.83
N THR A 57 2.70 -15.22 -9.13
CA THR A 57 2.92 -16.18 -10.21
C THR A 57 4.33 -16.76 -10.18
N GLU A 58 5.35 -15.93 -9.97
CA GLU A 58 6.76 -16.35 -9.90
C GLU A 58 7.01 -17.38 -8.80
N VAL A 59 6.39 -17.19 -7.63
CA VAL A 59 6.52 -18.12 -6.49
C VAL A 59 5.52 -19.27 -6.52
N GLY A 60 4.59 -19.28 -7.48
CA GLY A 60 3.57 -20.33 -7.64
C GLY A 60 2.47 -20.31 -6.56
N GLU A 61 2.26 -19.17 -5.88
CA GLU A 61 1.28 -19.06 -4.78
C GLU A 61 0.42 -17.80 -4.92
N ALA A 62 -0.90 -17.98 -4.93
CA ALA A 62 -1.86 -16.88 -4.94
C ALA A 62 -2.11 -16.39 -3.51
N LEU A 63 -1.55 -15.23 -3.15
CA LEU A 63 -1.67 -14.64 -1.82
C LEU A 63 -2.55 -13.38 -1.85
N PRO A 64 -3.36 -13.13 -0.81
CA PRO A 64 -4.06 -11.87 -0.67
C PRO A 64 -3.05 -10.73 -0.54
N TRP A 65 -3.34 -9.58 -1.15
CA TRP A 65 -2.44 -8.41 -1.16
C TRP A 65 -2.05 -7.95 0.27
N LEU A 66 -2.91 -8.18 1.25
CA LEU A 66 -2.66 -7.91 2.67
C LEU A 66 -1.42 -8.64 3.22
N ALA A 67 -1.07 -9.79 2.65
CA ALA A 67 0.15 -10.53 3.01
C ALA A 67 1.42 -9.68 2.77
N ARG A 68 1.38 -8.77 1.79
CA ARG A 68 2.50 -7.87 1.47
C ARG A 68 2.66 -6.70 2.44
N ARG A 69 1.60 -6.38 3.21
CA ARG A 69 1.57 -5.33 4.25
C ARG A 69 1.80 -3.92 3.70
N ALA A 70 1.22 -3.63 2.53
CA ALA A 70 1.14 -2.28 1.97
C ALA A 70 -0.09 -1.53 2.51
N ASN A 71 -0.10 -0.20 2.41
CA ASN A 71 -1.25 0.61 2.83
C ASN A 71 -2.23 0.85 1.70
N LEU A 72 -1.75 1.03 0.47
CA LEU A 72 -2.55 1.35 -0.69
C LEU A 72 -2.32 0.27 -1.75
N TYR A 73 -3.40 -0.35 -2.20
CA TYR A 73 -3.39 -1.32 -3.29
C TYR A 73 -4.00 -0.67 -4.53
N ILE A 74 -3.25 -0.60 -5.61
CA ILE A 74 -3.63 0.13 -6.83
C ILE A 74 -3.53 -0.74 -8.07
N GLU A 75 -4.14 -0.31 -9.16
CA GLU A 75 -3.94 -0.86 -10.50
C GLU A 75 -3.80 0.24 -11.55
N GLY A 76 -3.27 -0.10 -12.72
CA GLY A 76 -3.16 0.79 -13.87
C GLY A 76 -2.07 1.86 -13.75
N VAL A 77 -1.16 1.72 -12.77
CA VAL A 77 -0.02 2.62 -12.54
C VAL A 77 1.23 1.80 -12.24
N ALA A 78 2.21 1.87 -13.13
CA ALA A 78 3.52 1.23 -12.92
C ALA A 78 4.34 2.00 -11.88
N LEU A 79 4.94 1.28 -10.94
CA LEU A 79 5.79 1.88 -9.89
C LEU A 79 7.29 1.72 -10.17
N HIS A 80 7.66 0.96 -11.18
CA HIS A 80 9.06 0.82 -11.62
C HIS A 80 9.64 2.18 -12.03
N GLU A 81 10.89 2.45 -11.63
CA GLU A 81 11.61 3.70 -11.93
C GLU A 81 10.88 5.00 -11.55
N SER A 82 9.97 4.95 -10.58
CA SER A 82 9.11 6.10 -10.20
C SER A 82 9.70 7.00 -9.10
N VAL A 83 10.98 6.86 -8.75
CA VAL A 83 11.61 7.67 -7.69
C VAL A 83 11.55 9.16 -8.03
N GLY A 84 11.08 9.97 -7.09
CA GLY A 84 10.88 11.42 -7.27
C GLY A 84 9.58 11.80 -7.98
N SER A 85 8.80 10.82 -8.47
CA SER A 85 7.48 11.07 -9.05
C SER A 85 6.42 11.34 -7.98
N VAL A 86 5.32 11.97 -8.40
CA VAL A 86 4.16 12.26 -7.54
C VAL A 86 2.99 11.36 -7.93
N LEU A 87 2.47 10.61 -6.97
CA LEU A 87 1.24 9.83 -7.10
C LEU A 87 0.07 10.59 -6.47
N HIS A 88 -0.95 10.89 -7.26
CA HIS A 88 -2.16 11.56 -6.80
C HIS A 88 -3.30 10.55 -6.62
N ILE A 89 -4.00 10.63 -5.48
CA ILE A 89 -5.10 9.74 -5.10
C ILE A 89 -6.17 10.60 -4.41
N GLY A 90 -7.38 10.59 -4.97
CA GLY A 90 -8.49 11.46 -4.53
C GLY A 90 -8.43 12.80 -5.23
#